data_AF-A0A7C4V5A7-F1
#
_entry.id   AF-A0A7C4V5A7-F1
#
_cell.length_a   1.000
_cell.length_b   1.000
_cell.length_c   1.000
_cell.angle_alpha   90.00
_cell.angle_beta   90.00
_cell.angle_gamma   90.00
#
_symmetry.space_group_name_H-M   'P 1'
#
loop_
_entity.id
_entity.type
_entity.pdbx_description
1 polymer ?
#
loop_
_entity_poly.entity_id
_entity_poly.type
_entity_poly.pdbx_seq_one_letter_code
_entity_poly.pdbx_strand_id
1 'polypeptide(L)'
;MDAKRKDARNRIFVGFMFVGMGIGWLFDQLVPGLFIGMGVGFIVQALLEDRSRERTTGGDRETAPDQTATTARETPTPAGVSEPSRATGAPPDIETVWARITAHQGEVFQLAKGAGFTYEVVGNAVVPSTAKVKIQKSQFAKALEHVPFKKVTDVPDSVFGPSYVYAILMDPRIRDGDW
;
A
#
# COMPACT_ATOMS: atom_id res chain seq x y z
N MET A 1 8.43 20.60 4.34
CA MET A 1 8.07 21.08 5.69
C MET A 1 7.40 19.96 6.50
N ASP A 2 7.96 18.74 6.52
CA ASP A 2 7.15 17.53 6.79
C ASP A 2 7.54 16.77 8.07
N ALA A 3 8.74 17.03 8.61
CA ALA A 3 9.20 16.36 9.84
C ALA A 3 8.39 16.80 11.07
N LYS A 4 8.15 18.11 11.21
CA LYS A 4 7.51 18.71 12.39
C LYS A 4 6.07 18.22 12.63
N ARG A 5 5.37 17.78 11.57
CA ARG A 5 3.98 17.32 11.60
C ARG A 5 3.86 15.87 12.09
N LYS A 6 4.83 15.02 11.76
CA LYS A 6 4.91 13.63 12.28
C LYS A 6 5.16 13.62 13.79
N ASP A 7 6.01 14.52 14.29
CA ASP A 7 6.33 14.60 15.71
C ASP A 7 5.17 15.12 16.58
N ALA A 8 4.34 16.03 16.06
CA ALA A 8 3.13 16.47 16.74
C ALA A 8 2.09 15.33 16.82
N ARG A 9 1.90 14.60 15.71
CA ARG A 9 0.99 13.47 15.62
C ARG A 9 1.35 12.35 16.60
N ASN A 10 2.63 12.01 16.69
CA ASN A 10 3.10 10.97 17.60
C ASN A 10 2.88 11.37 19.07
N ARG A 11 3.10 12.65 19.43
CA ARG A 11 2.91 13.13 20.80
C ARG A 11 1.45 13.14 21.25
N ILE A 12 0.52 13.49 20.36
CA ILE A 12 -0.91 13.48 20.66
C ILE A 12 -1.42 12.06 20.89
N PHE A 13 -1.02 11.12 20.02
CA PHE A 13 -1.38 9.70 20.17
C PHE A 13 -0.85 9.10 21.47
N VAL A 14 0.41 9.41 21.81
CA VAL A 14 1.01 8.99 23.09
C VAL A 14 0.25 9.59 24.27
N GLY A 15 -0.11 10.88 24.24
CA GLY A 15 -0.90 11.51 25.30
C GLY A 15 -2.24 10.80 25.57
N PHE A 16 -3.01 10.51 24.52
CA PHE A 16 -4.30 9.83 24.65
C PHE A 16 -4.19 8.36 25.08
N MET A 17 -3.11 7.67 24.71
CA MET A 17 -2.82 6.32 25.20
C MET A 17 -2.58 6.29 26.72
N PHE A 18 -1.85 7.27 27.26
CA PHE A 18 -1.61 7.37 28.70
C PHE A 18 -2.84 7.79 29.48
N VAL A 19 -3.66 8.71 28.93
CA VAL A 19 -4.95 9.08 29.52
C VAL A 19 -5.90 7.88 29.58
N GLY A 20 -6.00 7.11 28.49
CA GLY A 20 -6.84 5.90 28.44
C GLY A 20 -6.36 4.80 29.39
N MET A 21 -5.05 4.56 29.46
CA MET A 21 -4.48 3.59 30.40
C MET A 21 -4.67 4.02 31.85
N GLY A 22 -4.47 5.31 32.17
CA GLY A 22 -4.68 5.84 33.52
C GLY A 22 -6.14 5.77 33.98
N ILE A 23 -7.08 6.08 33.08
CA ILE A 23 -8.52 5.91 33.34
C ILE A 23 -8.87 4.42 33.47
N GLY A 24 -8.35 3.56 32.59
CA GLY A 24 -8.57 2.11 32.67
C GLY A 24 -8.08 1.48 33.97
N TRP A 25 -6.99 2.00 34.52
CA TRP A 25 -6.46 1.56 35.82
C TRP A 25 -7.36 1.98 37.00
N LEU A 26 -8.03 3.13 36.91
CA LEU A 26 -8.98 3.60 37.93
C LEU A 26 -10.24 2.74 38.03
N PHE A 27 -10.64 2.08 36.94
CA PHE A 27 -11.85 1.26 36.85
C PHE A 27 -11.56 -0.26 36.80
N ASP A 28 -10.32 -0.71 37.07
CA ASP A 28 -9.85 -2.11 36.91
C ASP A 28 -10.13 -2.71 35.52
N GLN A 29 -10.32 -1.85 34.52
CA GLN A 29 -10.73 -2.17 33.16
C GLN A 29 -9.69 -1.62 32.17
N LEU A 30 -8.49 -2.18 32.25
CA LEU A 30 -7.33 -1.80 31.42
C LEU A 30 -7.62 -1.91 29.92
N VAL A 31 -8.34 -2.96 29.53
CA VAL A 31 -8.68 -3.22 28.12
C VAL A 31 -9.65 -2.14 27.59
N PRO A 32 -10.80 -1.88 28.24
CA PRO A 32 -11.65 -0.74 27.88
C PRO A 32 -10.92 0.61 27.90
N GLY A 33 -10.08 0.88 28.90
CA GLY A 33 -9.32 2.13 28.99
C GLY A 33 -8.36 2.34 27.81
N LEU A 34 -7.70 1.29 27.35
CA LEU A 34 -6.85 1.33 26.15
C LEU A 34 -7.66 1.64 24.89
N PHE A 35 -8.82 0.99 24.72
CA PHE A 35 -9.71 1.24 23.58
C PHE A 35 -10.30 2.65 23.60
N ILE A 36 -10.64 3.18 24.77
CA ILE A 36 -11.11 4.57 24.94
C ILE A 36 -9.99 5.54 24.60
N GLY A 37 -8.75 5.32 25.09
CA GLY A 37 -7.60 6.16 24.77
C GLY A 37 -7.32 6.23 23.27
N MET A 38 -7.34 5.09 22.58
CA MET A 38 -7.16 5.04 21.12
C MET A 38 -8.34 5.68 20.37
N GLY A 39 -9.58 5.41 20.79
CA GLY A 39 -10.78 5.93 20.16
C GLY A 39 -10.93 7.45 20.27
N VAL A 40 -10.76 7.99 21.48
CA VAL A 40 -10.81 9.45 21.71
C VAL A 40 -9.63 10.14 21.02
N GLY A 41 -8.44 9.55 21.03
CA GLY A 41 -7.29 10.08 20.32
C GLY A 41 -7.50 10.19 18.80
N PHE A 42 -8.19 9.23 18.19
CA PHE A 42 -8.55 9.25 16.77
C PHE A 42 -9.58 10.34 16.44
N ILE A 43 -10.59 10.52 17.29
CA ILE A 43 -11.62 11.56 17.12
C ILE A 43 -11.01 12.95 17.28
N VAL A 44 -10.16 13.15 18.30
CA VAL A 44 -9.47 14.43 18.51
C VAL A 44 -8.49 14.71 17.37
N GLN A 45 -7.81 13.69 16.83
CA GLN A 45 -7.01 13.84 15.62
C GLN A 45 -7.89 14.29 14.44
N ALA A 46 -9.04 13.64 14.20
CA ALA A 46 -9.94 14.01 13.11
C ALA A 46 -10.46 15.45 13.22
N LEU A 47 -10.68 15.96 14.44
CA LEU A 47 -11.18 17.32 14.69
C LEU A 47 -10.07 18.39 14.74
N LEU A 48 -8.87 18.07 15.25
CA LEU A 48 -7.73 19.02 15.29
C LEU A 48 -7.03 19.17 13.94
N GLU A 49 -7.07 18.13 13.11
CA GLU A 49 -6.55 18.16 11.74
C GLU A 49 -7.29 19.19 10.87
N ASP A 50 -8.56 19.47 11.19
CA ASP A 50 -9.42 20.44 10.48
C ASP A 50 -8.97 21.89 10.72
N ARG A 51 -8.40 22.20 11.89
CA ARG A 51 -7.98 23.58 12.26
C ARG A 51 -6.55 23.94 11.85
N SER A 52 -5.78 22.96 11.34
CA SER A 52 -4.39 23.18 10.90
C SER A 52 -4.28 23.57 9.42
N ARG A 53 -5.41 23.70 8.71
CA ARG A 53 -5.49 24.13 7.31
C ARG A 53 -5.94 25.58 7.12
N GLU A 54 -6.36 26.27 8.18
CA GLU A 54 -7.00 27.58 8.06
C GLU A 54 -6.07 28.76 8.41
N ARG A 55 -4.88 28.80 7.78
CA ARG A 55 -4.05 30.02 7.82
C ARG A 55 -3.26 30.29 6.54
N THR A 56 -3.82 29.96 5.38
CA THR A 56 -3.40 30.55 4.11
C THR A 56 -4.54 30.46 3.12
N THR A 57 -4.90 31.60 2.55
CA THR A 57 -5.80 31.78 1.40
C THR A 57 -7.27 32.02 1.76
N GLY A 58 -7.56 33.29 2.08
CA GLY A 58 -8.75 33.91 1.53
C GLY A 58 -8.64 33.96 0.00
N GLY A 59 -9.76 33.80 -0.69
CA GLY A 59 -9.82 33.83 -2.14
C GLY A 59 -11.02 33.06 -2.65
N ASP A 60 -12.12 33.81 -2.78
CA ASP A 60 -13.36 33.53 -3.49
C ASP A 60 -13.29 32.44 -4.57
N ARG A 61 -14.26 31.51 -4.51
CA ARG A 61 -15.04 31.04 -5.68
C ARG A 61 -16.20 30.16 -5.23
N GLU A 62 -17.35 30.81 -5.24
CA GLU A 62 -18.63 30.23 -5.61
C GLU A 62 -18.50 29.38 -6.88
N THR A 63 -18.96 28.13 -6.81
CA THR A 63 -19.92 27.54 -7.77
C THR A 63 -20.30 26.14 -7.27
N ALA A 64 -21.58 25.99 -6.95
CA ALA A 64 -22.26 24.70 -6.96
C ALA A 64 -22.15 24.05 -8.36
N PRO A 65 -22.19 22.71 -8.43
CA PRO A 65 -23.45 22.06 -8.77
C PRO A 65 -23.73 20.91 -7.79
N ASP A 66 -24.91 20.89 -7.17
CA ASP A 66 -26.09 20.21 -7.71
C ASP A 66 -25.78 18.76 -8.14
N GLN A 67 -25.84 17.85 -7.18
CA GLN A 67 -25.97 16.41 -7.43
C GLN A 67 -27.41 16.04 -7.09
N THR A 68 -28.33 16.44 -7.96
CA THR A 68 -29.64 15.81 -8.07
C THR A 68 -29.47 14.41 -8.65
N ALA A 69 -30.16 13.48 -7.99
CA ALA A 69 -30.20 12.05 -8.22
C ALA A 69 -30.58 11.63 -9.65
N THR A 70 -30.21 10.39 -10.01
CA THR A 70 -30.75 9.49 -11.07
C THR A 70 -29.56 8.79 -11.75
N THR A 71 -29.47 7.50 -12.03
CA THR A 71 -30.34 6.32 -11.95
C THR A 71 -29.50 5.16 -12.53
N ALA A 72 -29.89 3.92 -12.21
CA ALA A 72 -29.59 2.69 -12.98
C ALA A 72 -28.13 2.17 -12.92
N ARG A 73 -27.94 1.00 -12.30
CA ARG A 73 -27.88 -0.31 -12.98
C ARG A 73 -26.82 -0.34 -14.08
N GLU A 74 -25.70 -0.99 -13.79
CA GLU A 74 -25.18 -2.02 -14.69
C GLU A 74 -24.18 -2.91 -13.95
N THR A 75 -24.62 -4.13 -13.65
CA THR A 75 -23.71 -5.27 -13.61
C THR A 75 -23.22 -5.48 -15.04
N PRO A 76 -21.91 -5.61 -15.25
CA PRO A 76 -21.47 -6.71 -16.09
C PRO A 76 -20.30 -7.45 -15.45
N THR A 77 -20.55 -8.73 -15.19
CA THR A 77 -19.52 -9.76 -15.36
C THR A 77 -19.05 -9.73 -16.81
N PRO A 78 -17.74 -9.89 -17.05
CA PRO A 78 -17.33 -10.75 -18.15
C PRO A 78 -16.31 -11.77 -17.65
N ALA A 79 -16.75 -13.02 -17.57
CA ALA A 79 -15.89 -14.15 -17.80
C ALA A 79 -15.64 -14.22 -19.31
N GLY A 80 -14.38 -14.24 -19.74
CA GLY A 80 -14.02 -14.70 -21.08
C GLY A 80 -12.91 -13.92 -21.79
N VAL A 81 -11.81 -14.64 -22.03
CA VAL A 81 -10.95 -14.60 -23.24
C VAL A 81 -10.11 -13.32 -23.41
N SER A 82 -8.83 -13.29 -23.00
CA SER A 82 -7.68 -13.83 -23.74
C SER A 82 -7.51 -13.25 -25.15
N GLU A 83 -6.84 -12.11 -25.29
CA GLU A 83 -6.04 -11.83 -26.50
C GLU A 83 -4.75 -11.07 -26.14
N PRO A 84 -3.56 -11.68 -26.38
CA PRO A 84 -2.26 -11.06 -26.21
C PRO A 84 -1.97 -10.21 -27.46
N SER A 85 -2.20 -8.90 -27.36
CA SER A 85 -1.90 -7.96 -28.42
C SER A 85 -0.39 -7.77 -28.57
N ARG A 86 0.20 -8.52 -29.50
CA ARG A 86 1.55 -8.28 -30.03
C ARG A 86 1.64 -6.84 -30.57
N ALA A 87 2.58 -6.04 -30.06
CA ALA A 87 3.45 -5.14 -30.85
C ALA A 87 4.28 -4.22 -29.93
N THR A 88 5.60 -4.31 -30.10
CA THR A 88 6.53 -3.16 -30.15
C THR A 88 6.82 -2.39 -28.85
N GLY A 89 7.98 -2.70 -28.24
CA GLY A 89 8.93 -1.70 -27.71
C GLY A 89 8.40 -0.58 -26.83
N ALA A 90 7.40 -0.87 -25.99
CA ALA A 90 6.82 0.05 -25.02
C ALA A 90 7.35 -0.32 -23.60
N PRO A 91 7.38 0.64 -22.65
CA PRO A 91 7.92 0.43 -21.29
C PRO A 91 7.38 -0.85 -20.65
N PRO A 92 8.11 -1.44 -19.70
CA PRO A 92 7.80 -2.76 -19.17
C PRO A 92 6.33 -2.80 -18.79
N ASP A 93 5.56 -3.59 -19.52
CA ASP A 93 4.13 -3.66 -19.29
C ASP A 93 3.90 -4.61 -18.11
N ILE A 94 3.17 -4.14 -17.11
CA ILE A 94 2.93 -4.91 -15.90
C ILE A 94 2.25 -6.25 -16.22
N GLU A 95 1.50 -6.38 -17.32
CA GLU A 95 0.89 -7.65 -17.68
C GLU A 95 1.93 -8.65 -18.17
N THR A 96 2.90 -8.20 -18.96
CA THR A 96 4.03 -9.03 -19.41
C THR A 96 4.87 -9.50 -18.22
N VAL A 97 5.22 -8.57 -17.32
CA VAL A 97 5.96 -8.90 -16.10
C VAL A 97 5.15 -9.85 -15.21
N TRP A 98 3.85 -9.61 -15.05
CA TRP A 98 2.96 -10.47 -14.28
C TRP A 98 2.80 -11.87 -14.88
N ALA A 99 2.77 -11.98 -16.21
CA ALA A 99 2.77 -13.25 -16.91
C ALA A 99 4.05 -14.06 -16.63
N ARG A 100 5.22 -13.39 -16.66
CA ARG A 100 6.50 -14.01 -16.28
C ARG A 100 6.50 -14.46 -14.81
N ILE A 101 6.02 -13.63 -13.89
CA ILE A 101 5.91 -13.96 -12.46
C ILE A 101 4.99 -15.18 -12.27
N THR A 102 3.87 -15.23 -12.97
CA THR A 102 2.93 -16.36 -12.89
C THR A 102 3.53 -17.64 -13.48
N ALA A 103 4.29 -17.53 -14.58
CA ALA A 103 4.95 -18.66 -15.22
C ALA A 103 6.06 -19.28 -14.34
N HIS A 104 6.76 -18.46 -13.56
CA HIS A 104 7.86 -18.88 -12.68
C HIS A 104 7.46 -19.03 -11.21
N GLN A 105 6.17 -19.10 -10.90
CA GLN A 105 5.71 -19.35 -9.54
C GLN A 105 6.19 -20.73 -9.04
N GLY A 106 6.48 -20.84 -7.74
CA GLY A 106 6.99 -22.06 -7.14
C GLY A 106 8.48 -22.31 -7.35
N GLU A 107 9.16 -21.54 -8.21
CA GLU A 107 10.61 -21.60 -8.34
C GLU A 107 11.31 -20.93 -7.15
N VAL A 108 12.57 -21.32 -6.91
CA VAL A 108 13.38 -20.77 -5.83
C VAL A 108 14.03 -19.47 -6.29
N PHE A 109 13.61 -18.35 -5.69
CA PHE A 109 14.17 -17.02 -5.88
C PHE A 109 15.13 -16.68 -4.75
N GLN A 110 16.13 -15.84 -5.03
CA GLN A 110 17.09 -15.40 -4.02
C GLN A 110 16.80 -13.97 -3.55
N LEU A 111 16.60 -13.82 -2.25
CA LEU A 111 16.61 -12.51 -1.60
C LEU A 111 18.01 -11.90 -1.66
N ALA A 112 18.11 -10.57 -1.63
CA ALA A 112 19.40 -9.86 -1.58
C ALA A 112 20.29 -10.25 -0.38
N LYS A 113 19.70 -10.88 0.66
CA LYS A 113 20.42 -11.43 1.82
C LYS A 113 20.93 -12.88 1.63
N GLY A 114 20.78 -13.46 0.42
CA GLY A 114 21.18 -14.82 0.10
C GLY A 114 20.20 -15.92 0.54
N ALA A 115 19.06 -15.56 1.12
CA ALA A 115 18.02 -16.53 1.49
C ALA A 115 17.19 -16.91 0.25
N GLY A 116 17.04 -18.20 -0.01
CA GLY A 116 16.13 -18.72 -1.02
C GLY A 116 14.68 -18.69 -0.52
N PHE A 117 13.74 -18.30 -1.36
CA PHE A 117 12.30 -18.39 -1.07
C PHE A 117 11.54 -18.80 -2.32
N THR A 118 10.36 -19.40 -2.12
CA THR A 118 9.40 -19.68 -3.19
C THR A 118 8.17 -18.81 -2.99
N TYR A 119 7.38 -18.60 -4.04
CA TYR A 119 6.11 -17.90 -3.95
C TYR A 119 5.04 -18.58 -4.78
N GLU A 120 3.79 -18.32 -4.44
CA GLU A 120 2.61 -18.78 -5.17
C GLU A 120 1.74 -17.59 -5.58
N VAL A 121 1.16 -17.63 -6.78
CA VAL A 121 0.21 -16.60 -7.22
C VAL A 121 -1.21 -17.05 -6.88
N VAL A 122 -1.86 -16.33 -5.97
CA VAL A 122 -3.25 -16.56 -5.55
C VAL A 122 -4.11 -15.42 -6.10
N GLY A 123 -4.70 -15.64 -7.28
CA GLY A 123 -5.46 -14.63 -8.02
C GLY A 123 -4.55 -13.52 -8.54
N ASN A 124 -4.74 -12.29 -8.05
CA ASN A 124 -3.92 -11.13 -8.43
C ASN A 124 -2.86 -10.75 -7.37
N ALA A 125 -2.40 -11.73 -6.59
CA ALA A 125 -1.41 -11.48 -5.57
C ALA A 125 -0.40 -12.62 -5.42
N VAL A 126 0.84 -12.24 -5.18
CA VAL A 126 1.95 -13.14 -4.85
C VAL A 126 1.99 -13.33 -3.34
N VAL A 127 2.00 -14.58 -2.90
CA VAL A 127 2.16 -14.98 -1.50
C VAL A 127 3.48 -15.75 -1.38
N PRO A 128 4.51 -15.19 -0.75
CA PRO A 128 5.74 -15.91 -0.46
C PRO A 128 5.48 -17.05 0.54
N SER A 129 6.11 -18.20 0.36
CA SER A 129 6.01 -19.33 1.30
C SER A 129 6.64 -19.01 2.67
N THR A 130 7.70 -18.20 2.65
CA THR A 130 8.45 -17.80 3.85
C THR A 130 7.78 -16.68 4.64
N ALA A 131 6.81 -15.96 4.07
CA ALA A 131 6.20 -14.82 4.72
C ALA A 131 4.70 -14.71 4.45
N LYS A 132 3.91 -14.52 5.50
CA LYS A 132 2.45 -14.37 5.46
C LYS A 132 1.99 -13.00 4.94
N VAL A 133 2.70 -12.47 3.94
CA VAL A 133 2.39 -11.20 3.28
C VAL A 133 1.82 -11.47 1.90
N LYS A 134 0.74 -10.77 1.56
CA LYS A 134 0.08 -10.87 0.25
C LYS A 134 0.44 -9.64 -0.57
N ILE A 135 1.22 -9.82 -1.63
CA ILE A 135 1.74 -8.75 -2.48
C ILE A 135 0.87 -8.65 -3.73
N GLN A 136 0.07 -7.60 -3.87
CA GLN A 136 -0.85 -7.45 -5.00
C GLN A 136 -0.15 -7.05 -6.31
N LYS A 137 -0.71 -7.40 -7.47
CA LYS A 137 -0.27 -6.95 -8.81
C LYS A 137 -0.10 -5.43 -8.88
N SER A 138 -0.97 -4.67 -8.22
CA SER A 138 -0.89 -3.19 -8.13
C SER A 138 0.38 -2.68 -7.43
N GLN A 139 0.94 -3.46 -6.51
CA GLN A 139 2.19 -3.13 -5.82
C GLN A 139 3.40 -3.36 -6.74
N PHE A 140 3.36 -4.41 -7.56
CA PHE A 140 4.35 -4.63 -8.60
C PHE A 140 4.28 -3.54 -9.68
N ALA A 141 3.08 -3.10 -10.08
CA ALA A 141 2.91 -2.00 -11.02
C ALA A 141 3.62 -0.72 -10.53
N LYS A 142 3.41 -0.35 -9.27
CA LYS A 142 4.07 0.82 -8.64
C LYS A 142 5.59 0.65 -8.55
N ALA A 143 6.06 -0.54 -8.21
CA ALA A 143 7.48 -0.84 -8.17
C ALA A 143 8.11 -0.75 -9.58
N LEU A 144 7.37 -1.15 -10.61
CA LEU A 144 7.82 -1.13 -12.00
C LEU A 144 8.11 0.28 -12.52
N GLU A 145 7.44 1.31 -11.99
CA GLU A 145 7.72 2.71 -12.33
C GLU A 145 9.11 3.18 -11.85
N HIS A 146 9.76 2.42 -10.96
CA HIS A 146 10.98 2.80 -10.26
C HIS A 146 12.17 1.87 -10.56
N VAL A 147 12.00 0.86 -11.43
CA VAL A 147 13.11 0.02 -11.90
C VAL A 147 14.02 0.78 -12.89
N PRO A 148 15.32 0.44 -12.97
CA PRO A 148 16.01 -0.61 -12.21
C PRO A 148 16.32 -0.20 -10.76
N PHE A 149 16.04 -1.10 -9.82
CA PHE A 149 16.40 -0.89 -8.42
C PHE A 149 17.89 -1.20 -8.22
N LYS A 150 18.65 -0.29 -7.61
CA LYS A 150 20.05 -0.57 -7.22
C LYS A 150 20.11 -1.28 -5.87
N LYS A 151 19.13 -1.02 -5.01
CA LYS A 151 19.02 -1.58 -3.66
C LYS A 151 17.57 -1.90 -3.32
N VAL A 152 17.40 -2.81 -2.37
CA VAL A 152 16.09 -3.14 -1.79
C VAL A 152 15.38 -1.91 -1.18
N THR A 153 16.14 -0.92 -0.72
CA THR A 153 15.61 0.35 -0.16
C THR A 153 15.07 1.30 -1.21
N ASP A 154 15.34 1.08 -2.49
CA ASP A 154 14.83 1.90 -3.59
C ASP A 154 13.38 1.51 -3.94
N VAL A 155 12.91 0.36 -3.43
CA VAL A 155 11.50 -0.05 -3.56
C VAL A 155 10.65 0.86 -2.68
N PRO A 156 9.56 1.45 -3.20
CA PRO A 156 8.74 2.38 -2.44
C PRO A 156 8.15 1.74 -1.17
N ASP A 157 8.16 2.49 -0.06
CA ASP A 157 7.63 2.07 1.26
C ASP A 157 6.16 1.65 1.22
N SER A 158 5.42 2.04 0.18
CA SER A 158 4.02 1.65 -0.03
C SER A 158 3.85 0.17 -0.42
N VAL A 159 4.93 -0.52 -0.77
CA VAL A 159 4.97 -1.92 -1.18
C VAL A 159 5.24 -2.82 0.02
N PHE A 160 4.34 -3.77 0.26
CA PHE A 160 4.52 -4.79 1.29
C PHE A 160 5.59 -5.80 0.85
N GLY A 161 6.59 -6.01 1.70
CA GLY A 161 7.68 -6.94 1.40
C GLY A 161 8.63 -6.43 0.31
N PRO A 162 9.26 -5.25 0.48
CA PRO A 162 10.14 -4.66 -0.54
C PRO A 162 11.30 -5.59 -0.94
N SER A 163 11.79 -6.43 -0.02
CA SER A 163 12.81 -7.44 -0.31
C SER A 163 12.34 -8.52 -1.28
N TYR A 164 11.07 -8.92 -1.21
CA TYR A 164 10.48 -9.93 -2.09
C TYR A 164 10.19 -9.35 -3.47
N VAL A 165 9.64 -8.13 -3.53
CA VAL A 165 9.39 -7.43 -4.79
C VAL A 165 10.70 -7.15 -5.53
N TYR A 166 11.72 -6.67 -4.81
CA TYR A 166 13.06 -6.51 -5.38
C TYR A 166 13.60 -7.84 -5.93
N ALA A 167 13.53 -8.92 -5.15
CA ALA A 167 14.06 -10.22 -5.56
C ALA A 167 13.36 -10.77 -6.80
N ILE A 168 12.05 -10.58 -6.92
CA ILE A 168 11.26 -11.03 -8.07
C ILE A 168 11.56 -10.16 -9.30
N LEU A 169 11.50 -8.83 -9.17
CA LEU A 169 11.68 -7.93 -10.32
C LEU A 169 13.13 -7.85 -10.81
N MET A 170 14.12 -8.07 -9.94
CA MET A 170 15.53 -8.06 -10.32
C MET A 170 16.04 -9.44 -10.77
N ASP A 171 15.20 -10.47 -10.69
CA ASP A 171 15.57 -11.81 -11.16
C ASP A 171 15.76 -11.81 -12.69
N PRO A 172 16.84 -12.42 -13.22
CA PRO A 172 17.08 -12.54 -14.66
C PRO A 172 15.89 -13.08 -15.46
N ARG A 173 15.10 -13.99 -14.87
CA ARG A 173 13.95 -14.64 -15.53
C ARG A 173 12.77 -13.69 -15.71
N ILE A 174 12.64 -12.71 -14.82
CA ILE A 174 11.51 -11.77 -14.82
C ILE A 174 11.86 -10.50 -15.57
N ARG A 175 13.07 -9.98 -15.37
CA ARG A 175 13.54 -8.77 -16.06
C ARG A 175 13.74 -9.00 -17.55
N ASP A 176 14.14 -10.20 -17.98
CA ASP A 176 14.28 -10.60 -19.40
C ASP A 176 15.09 -9.61 -20.28
N GLY A 177 15.93 -8.76 -19.66
CA GLY A 177 16.70 -7.71 -20.33
C GLY A 177 15.97 -6.37 -20.56
N ASP A 178 14.73 -6.21 -20.07
CA ASP A 178 13.95 -4.97 -20.21
C ASP A 178 14.53 -3.80 -19.39
N TRP A 179 15.32 -4.07 -18.34
CA TRP A 179 16.06 -3.08 -17.53
C TRP A 179 17.32 -3.64 -16.83
#